data_AF-A0A849R1N1-F1
#
_entry.id   AF-A0A849R1N1-F1
#
_cell.length_a   1.000
_cell.length_b   1.000
_cell.length_c   1.000
_cell.angle_alpha   90.00
_cell.angle_beta   90.00
_cell.angle_gamma   90.00
#
_symmetry.space_group_name_H-M   'P 1'
#
loop_
_entity.id
_entity.type
_entity.pdbx_description
1 polymer ?
#
loop_
_entity_poly.entity_id
_entity_poly.type
_entity_poly.pdbx_seq_one_letter_code
_entity_poly.pdbx_strand_id
1 'polypeptide(L)'
;MKPRFKRGDFVRIVDDLGPTMSHFRAGANAIILHSDVDMNPFISESIYSPQYQLIFTDTGNEVAWYEEDQLILMQPHPDNVIDIIRLFYDQIREYQHRIKKLEKS
;
A
#
# COMPACT_ATOMS: atom_id res chain seq x y z
N MET A 1 12.12 16.73 4.01
CA MET A 1 10.93 16.28 4.79
C MET A 1 11.04 14.78 5.07
N LYS A 2 10.70 14.33 6.28
CA LYS A 2 10.74 12.90 6.66
C LYS A 2 9.33 12.30 6.52
N PRO A 3 9.14 11.18 5.79
CA PRO A 3 7.83 10.56 5.64
C PRO A 3 7.27 10.12 7.00
N ARG A 4 5.98 10.38 7.23
CA ARG A 4 5.26 9.98 8.45
C ARG A 4 5.09 8.47 8.55
N PHE A 5 4.77 7.82 7.44
CA PHE A 5 4.56 6.37 7.38
C PHE A 5 5.79 5.65 6.83
N LYS A 6 5.91 4.36 7.14
CA LYS A 6 7.01 3.50 6.70
C LYS A 6 6.46 2.30 5.94
N ARG A 7 7.29 1.72 5.08
CA ARG A 7 7.00 0.43 4.46
C ARG A 7 6.56 -0.61 5.50
N GLY A 8 5.46 -1.29 5.22
CA GLY A 8 4.86 -2.30 6.09
C GLY A 8 3.85 -1.74 7.10
N ASP A 9 3.73 -0.42 7.26
CA ASP A 9 2.68 0.15 8.09
C ASP A 9 1.31 -0.18 7.50
N PHE A 10 0.40 -0.61 8.37
CA PHE A 10 -1.01 -0.85 8.04
C PHE A 10 -1.79 0.46 8.19
N VAL A 11 -2.48 0.86 7.15
CA VAL A 11 -3.18 2.15 7.07
C VAL A 11 -4.61 1.95 6.58
N ARG A 12 -5.48 2.90 6.93
CA ARG A 12 -6.79 3.05 6.33
C ARG A 12 -6.83 4.36 5.55
N ILE A 13 -7.37 4.32 4.34
CA ILE A 13 -7.63 5.53 3.56
C ILE A 13 -8.86 6.22 4.15
N VAL A 14 -8.82 7.55 4.27
CA VAL A 14 -9.94 8.34 4.80
C VAL A 14 -11.23 8.06 4.02
N ASP A 15 -12.37 8.17 4.69
CA ASP A 15 -13.68 7.88 4.08
C ASP A 15 -14.14 8.98 3.10
N ASP A 16 -13.58 10.20 3.22
CA ASP A 16 -13.82 11.32 2.31
C ASP A 16 -12.50 11.84 1.74
N LEU A 17 -12.27 11.59 0.45
CA LEU A 17 -11.12 12.08 -0.31
C LEU A 17 -11.42 13.37 -1.09
N GLY A 18 -12.65 13.89 -0.97
CA GLY A 18 -13.13 14.99 -1.76
C GLY A 18 -13.58 14.61 -3.19
N PRO A 19 -14.26 15.53 -3.88
CA PRO A 19 -14.94 15.25 -5.14
C PRO A 19 -13.99 14.96 -6.32
N THR A 20 -12.77 15.49 -6.28
CA THR A 20 -11.75 15.30 -7.31
C THR A 20 -11.14 13.90 -7.30
N MET A 21 -11.34 13.13 -6.23
CA MET A 21 -10.81 11.78 -6.06
C MET A 21 -11.90 10.70 -6.04
N SER A 22 -13.05 10.98 -6.67
CA SER A 22 -14.19 10.03 -6.74
C SER A 22 -13.89 8.69 -7.41
N HIS A 23 -12.81 8.59 -8.19
CA HIS A 23 -12.35 7.34 -8.81
C HIS A 23 -11.39 6.53 -7.91
N PHE A 24 -10.96 7.09 -6.78
CA PHE A 24 -10.08 6.43 -5.82
C PHE A 24 -10.89 5.70 -4.74
N ARG A 25 -10.27 4.69 -4.11
CA ARG A 25 -10.93 3.87 -3.09
C ARG A 25 -10.83 4.53 -1.72
N ALA A 26 -11.90 5.15 -1.26
CA ALA A 26 -12.02 5.66 0.11
C ALA A 26 -12.32 4.54 1.11
N GLY A 27 -11.93 4.73 2.38
CA GLY A 27 -12.27 3.82 3.49
C GLY A 27 -11.62 2.43 3.43
N ALA A 28 -10.73 2.18 2.46
CA ALA A 28 -10.09 0.88 2.27
C ALA A 28 -8.88 0.70 3.19
N ASN A 29 -8.60 -0.55 3.56
CA ASN A 29 -7.43 -0.95 4.33
C ASN A 29 -6.29 -1.34 3.40
N ALA A 30 -5.08 -0.85 3.69
CA ALA A 30 -3.92 -1.05 2.83
C ALA A 30 -2.62 -1.15 3.63
N ILE A 31 -1.55 -1.60 2.96
CA ILE A 31 -0.19 -1.64 3.51
C ILE A 31 0.68 -0.70 2.68
N ILE A 32 1.52 0.10 3.35
CA ILE A 32 2.51 0.95 2.70
C ILE A 32 3.58 0.07 2.03
N LEU A 33 3.79 0.24 0.72
CA LEU A 33 4.90 -0.39 -0.01
C LEU A 33 6.16 0.48 0.02
N HIS A 34 6.03 1.76 -0.33
CA HIS A 34 7.10 2.75 -0.29
C HIS A 34 6.53 4.18 -0.38
N SER A 35 7.28 5.16 0.10
CA SER A 35 7.04 6.57 -0.26
C SER A 35 7.82 6.95 -1.52
N ASP A 36 7.40 8.01 -2.19
CA ASP A 36 8.15 8.65 -3.27
C ASP A 36 9.53 9.14 -2.82
N VAL A 37 9.62 9.65 -1.58
CA VAL A 37 10.88 10.04 -0.92
C VAL A 37 11.83 8.85 -0.76
N ASP A 38 11.32 7.66 -0.45
CA ASP A 38 12.14 6.45 -0.33
C ASP A 38 12.74 6.02 -1.68
N MET A 39 12.02 6.24 -2.77
CA MET A 39 12.45 5.83 -4.11
C MET A 39 13.44 6.79 -4.74
N ASN A 40 13.36 8.09 -4.44
CA ASN A 40 14.25 9.08 -4.99
C ASN A 40 14.65 10.13 -3.93
N PRO A 41 15.82 9.95 -3.27
CA PRO A 41 16.29 10.87 -2.24
C PRO A 41 16.66 12.26 -2.78
N PHE A 42 16.69 12.44 -4.11
CA PHE A 42 16.93 13.72 -4.78
C PHE A 42 15.66 14.46 -5.18
N ILE A 43 14.47 13.90 -4.90
CA ILE A 43 13.23 14.70 -4.87
C ILE A 43 13.38 15.64 -3.68
N SER A 44 14.07 16.76 -3.94
CA SER A 44 14.35 17.81 -2.99
C SER A 44 13.03 18.27 -2.43
N GLU A 45 12.83 18.08 -1.12
CA GLU A 45 11.80 18.71 -0.28
C GLU A 45 10.70 19.37 -1.11
N SER A 46 9.92 18.52 -1.78
CA SER A 46 8.89 19.04 -2.66
C SER A 46 7.93 19.82 -1.76
N ILE A 47 7.45 20.96 -2.24
CA ILE A 47 6.39 21.74 -1.59
C ILE A 47 5.09 20.93 -1.41
N TYR A 48 5.02 19.74 -2.01
CA TYR A 48 3.90 18.81 -1.94
C TYR A 48 4.14 17.75 -0.86
N SER A 49 3.06 17.37 -0.19
CA SER A 49 3.03 16.27 0.78
C SER A 49 3.60 14.97 0.17
N PRO A 50 4.35 14.15 0.94
CA PRO A 50 4.84 12.87 0.47
C PRO A 50 3.70 11.99 -0.04
N GLN A 51 3.97 11.28 -1.13
CA GLN A 51 3.05 10.31 -1.70
C GLN A 51 3.49 8.88 -1.35
N TYR A 52 2.52 8.02 -1.10
CA TYR A 52 2.74 6.64 -0.68
C TYR A 52 2.09 5.68 -1.66
N GLN A 53 2.87 4.72 -2.16
CA GLN A 53 2.31 3.59 -2.88
C GLN A 53 1.80 2.57 -1.85
N LEU A 54 0.55 2.16 -2.03
CA LEU A 54 -0.13 1.20 -1.17
C LEU A 54 -0.48 -0.06 -1.94
N ILE A 55 -0.60 -1.18 -1.22
CA ILE A 55 -1.30 -2.38 -1.69
C ILE A 55 -2.57 -2.59 -0.86
N PHE A 56 -3.70 -2.77 -1.54
CA PHE A 56 -4.96 -3.01 -0.84
C PHE A 56 -5.00 -4.42 -0.25
N THR A 57 -5.43 -4.52 1.00
CA THR A 57 -5.40 -5.80 1.74
C THR A 57 -6.49 -6.78 1.31
N ASP A 58 -7.58 -6.29 0.74
CA ASP A 58 -8.70 -7.12 0.29
C ASP A 58 -8.45 -7.77 -1.08
N THR A 59 -7.68 -7.12 -1.96
CA THR A 59 -7.33 -7.66 -3.29
C THR A 59 -5.96 -8.33 -3.31
N GLY A 60 -5.01 -7.86 -2.50
CA GLY A 60 -3.66 -8.39 -2.41
C GLY A 60 -2.78 -8.20 -3.65
N ASN A 61 -3.25 -7.46 -4.66
CA ASN A 61 -2.53 -7.22 -5.91
C ASN A 61 -2.79 -5.83 -6.52
N GLU A 62 -3.84 -5.13 -6.11
CA GLU A 62 -4.14 -3.79 -6.59
C GLU A 62 -3.30 -2.77 -5.80
N VAL A 63 -2.63 -1.88 -6.54
CA VAL A 63 -1.78 -0.83 -5.97
C VAL A 63 -2.22 0.55 -6.43
N ALA A 64 -2.09 1.54 -5.54
CA ALA A 64 -2.45 2.92 -5.82
C ALA A 64 -1.62 3.89 -4.98
N TRP A 65 -1.57 5.15 -5.41
CA TRP A 65 -0.86 6.23 -4.74
C TRP A 65 -1.82 7.12 -3.96
N TYR A 66 -1.44 7.48 -2.74
CA TYR A 66 -2.19 8.37 -1.86
C TYR A 66 -1.25 9.37 -1.17
N GLU A 67 -1.79 10.53 -0.82
CA GLU A 67 -1.07 11.58 -0.08
C GLU A 67 -1.09 11.30 1.43
N GLU A 68 -0.14 11.90 2.16
CA GLU A 68 0.01 11.68 3.61
C GLU A 68 -1.25 11.95 4.44
N ASP A 69 -2.02 12.99 4.09
CA ASP A 69 -3.23 13.42 4.80
C ASP A 69 -4.45 12.55 4.51
N GLN A 70 -4.38 11.71 3.47
CA GLN A 70 -5.41 10.77 3.08
C GLN A 70 -5.33 9.44 3.85
N LEU A 71 -4.33 9.30 4.73
CA LEU A 71 -3.98 8.04 5.38
C LEU A 71 -4.07 8.15 6.90
N ILE A 72 -4.68 7.13 7.50
CA ILE A 72 -4.80 6.94 8.94
C ILE A 72 -3.94 5.74 9.31
N LEU A 73 -2.91 5.94 10.15
CA LEU A 73 -2.15 4.83 10.71
C LEU A 73 -3.05 3.99 11.60
N MET A 74 -3.15 2.71 11.28
CA MET A 74 -3.93 1.76 12.05
C MET A 74 -2.98 0.97 12.95
N GLN A 75 -3.36 0.75 14.20
CA GLN A 75 -2.65 -0.26 14.99
C GLN A 75 -2.94 -1.65 14.41
N PRO A 76 -1.95 -2.55 14.36
CA PRO A 76 -2.19 -3.92 13.95
C PRO A 76 -3.11 -4.60 14.96
N HIS A 77 -4.39 -4.72 14.60
CA HIS A 77 -5.33 -5.57 15.31
C HIS A 77 -5.01 -7.04 14.97
N PRO A 78 -5.18 -8.00 15.89
CA PRO A 78 -4.95 -9.42 15.61
C PRO A 78 -5.62 -9.93 14.33
N ASP A 79 -6.82 -9.42 14.03
CA ASP A 79 -7.56 -9.78 12.81
C ASP A 79 -6.87 -9.26 11.54
N ASN A 80 -6.27 -8.06 11.59
CA ASN A 80 -5.54 -7.48 10.46
C ASN A 80 -4.25 -8.24 10.18
N VAL A 81 -3.64 -8.87 11.20
CA VAL A 81 -2.45 -9.71 11.02
C VAL A 81 -2.76 -10.94 10.16
N ILE A 82 -3.96 -11.52 10.32
CA ILE A 82 -4.39 -12.65 9.49
C ILE A 82 -4.53 -12.22 8.03
N ASP A 83 -5.11 -11.05 7.77
CA ASP A 83 -5.27 -10.52 6.42
C ASP A 83 -3.92 -10.22 5.77
N ILE A 84 -2.97 -9.65 6.52
CA ILE A 84 -1.59 -9.44 6.07
C ILE A 84 -0.93 -10.78 5.73
N ILE A 85 -1.06 -11.79 6.59
CA ILE A 85 -0.47 -13.12 6.35
C ILE A 85 -1.09 -13.79 5.11
N ARG A 86 -2.41 -13.71 4.93
CA ARG A 86 -3.12 -14.25 3.76
C ARG A 86 -2.61 -13.61 2.47
N LEU A 87 -2.48 -12.29 2.45
CA LEU A 87 -1.97 -11.54 1.30
C LEU A 87 -0.58 -12.03 0.87
N PHE A 88 0.35 -12.21 1.80
CA PHE A 88 1.67 -12.75 1.48
C PHE A 88 1.62 -14.23 1.04
N TYR A 89 0.76 -15.04 1.67
CA TYR A 89 0.61 -16.44 1.31
C TYR A 89 0.11 -16.62 -0.13
N ASP A 90 -0.88 -15.86 -0.54
CA ASP A 90 -1.46 -15.94 -1.89
C ASP A 90 -0.46 -15.49 -2.97
N GLN A 91 0.31 -14.43 -2.70
CA GLN A 91 1.38 -14.00 -3.62
C GLN A 91 2.48 -15.06 -3.78
N ILE A 92 2.92 -15.69 -2.68
CA ILE A 92 3.91 -16.78 -2.73
C ILE A 92 3.39 -17.93 -3.59
N ARG A 93 2.10 -18.29 -3.43
CA ARG A 93 1.47 -19.37 -4.18
C ARG A 93 1.41 -19.08 -5.68
N GLU A 94 1.05 -17.86 -6.05
CA GLU A 94 1.03 -17.44 -7.46
C GLU A 94 2.43 -17.48 -8.07
N TYR A 95 3.44 -16.99 -7.33
CA TYR A 95 4.83 -17.00 -7.78
C TYR A 95 5.35 -18.43 -8.00
N GLN A 96 5.07 -19.34 -7.06
CA GLN A 96 5.40 -20.77 -7.22
C GLN A 96 4.72 -21.40 -8.42
N HIS A 97 3.46 -21.04 -8.70
CA HIS A 97 2.75 -21.52 -9.89
C HIS A 97 3.39 -21.04 -11.19
N ARG A 98 3.82 -19.77 -11.25
CA ARG A 98 4.52 -19.20 -12.42
C ARG A 98 5.86 -19.87 -12.68
N ILE A 99 6.67 -20.11 -11.64
CA ILE A 99 7.94 -20.85 -11.77
C ILE A 99 7.72 -22.23 -12.40
N LYS A 100 6.75 -23.00 -11.87
CA LYS A 100 6.45 -24.35 -12.40
C LYS A 100 5.99 -24.36 -13.85
N LYS A 101 5.39 -23.27 -14.36
CA LYS A 101 5.06 -23.14 -15.79
C LYS A 101 6.30 -22.89 -16.63
N LEU A 102 7.22 -22.05 -16.15
CA LEU A 102 8.47 -21.73 -16.84
C LEU A 102 9.40 -22.95 -16.94
N GLU A 103 9.45 -23.80 -15.92
CA GLU A 103 10.24 -25.05 -15.93
C GLU A 103 9.71 -26.13 -16.89
N LYS A 104 8.49 -25.97 -17.41
CA LYS A 104 7.84 -26.92 -18.32
C LYS A 104 7.83 -26.46 -19.79
N SER A 105 8.37 -25.27 -20.08
CA SER A 105 8.59 -24.74 -21.43
C SER A 105 10.04 -24.87 -21.83
#